data_AF-A7T8U3-F1
#
_entry.id   AF-A7T8U3-F1
#
_cell.length_a   1.000
_cell.length_b   1.000
_cell.length_c   1.000
_cell.angle_alpha   90.00
_cell.angle_beta   90.00
_cell.angle_gamma   90.00
#
_symmetry.space_group_name_H-M   'P 1'
#
loop_
_entity.id
_entity.type
_entity.pdbx_description
1 polymer ?
#
loop_
_entity_poly.entity_id
_entity_poly.type
_entity_poly.pdbx_seq_one_letter_code
_entity_poly.pdbx_strand_id
1 'polypeptide(L)'
;EDGWDTEPFTLQEIDGKLYGRGSTDDKGPVLCWLHVIEAYKAIGEDLPINIRDEYREDIGTSKLMHETKEELLMHRWRYPSLSIHGIEGAFYEPGAKTVIPRKVIGKFSIRLVPNQIPDEIINHVITYLNKVHADRGSPNPVK
;
A
#
# COMPACT_ATOMS: atom_id res chain seq x y z
N GLU A 1 -31.96 1.65 -1.75
CA GLU A 1 -31.33 2.98 -1.86
C GLU A 1 -29.85 2.83 -1.57
N ASP A 2 -29.00 3.68 -2.16
CA ASP A 2 -27.54 3.60 -2.13
C ASP A 2 -26.92 4.14 -0.82
N GLY A 3 -27.75 4.68 0.08
CA GLY A 3 -27.36 5.16 1.41
C GLY A 3 -26.77 6.57 1.42
N TRP A 4 -26.98 7.36 0.36
CA TRP A 4 -26.47 8.73 0.25
C TRP A 4 -27.57 9.78 0.39
N ASP A 5 -27.33 10.80 1.21
CA ASP A 5 -28.18 11.99 1.33
C ASP A 5 -27.90 13.04 0.23
N THR A 6 -26.74 12.94 -0.43
CA THR A 6 -26.26 13.83 -1.50
C THR A 6 -25.66 13.01 -2.65
N GLU A 7 -25.70 13.51 -3.88
CA GLU A 7 -25.06 12.82 -5.01
C GLU A 7 -23.57 12.52 -4.75
N PRO A 8 -23.15 11.24 -4.61
CA PRO A 8 -21.83 10.87 -4.09
C PRO A 8 -20.64 11.43 -4.87
N PHE A 9 -20.79 11.65 -6.18
CA PHE A 9 -19.69 12.10 -7.03
C PHE A 9 -19.74 13.59 -7.37
N THR A 10 -20.61 14.34 -6.69
CA THR A 10 -20.65 15.80 -6.75
C THR A 10 -20.38 16.35 -5.35
N LEU A 11 -19.30 17.12 -5.19
CA LEU A 11 -18.96 17.71 -3.90
C LEU A 11 -20.00 18.78 -3.52
N GLN A 12 -20.59 18.66 -2.34
CA GLN A 12 -21.59 19.62 -1.82
C GLN A 12 -21.17 20.14 -0.45
N GLU A 13 -21.36 21.43 -0.20
CA GLU A 13 -21.15 22.02 1.13
C GLU A 13 -22.48 22.15 1.86
N ILE A 14 -22.57 21.60 3.07
CA ILE A 14 -23.75 21.68 3.95
C ILE A 14 -23.25 21.98 5.36
N ASP A 15 -23.72 23.08 5.96
CA ASP A 15 -23.31 23.54 7.30
C ASP A 15 -21.79 23.57 7.53
N GLY A 16 -21.05 24.05 6.53
CA GLY A 16 -19.59 24.16 6.55
C GLY A 16 -18.85 22.82 6.44
N LYS A 17 -19.55 21.73 6.12
CA LYS A 17 -18.96 20.40 5.87
C LYS A 17 -19.08 20.04 4.40
N LEU A 18 -18.04 19.44 3.85
CA LEU A 18 -17.98 19.00 2.45
C LEU A 18 -18.35 17.52 2.35
N TYR A 19 -19.43 17.23 1.62
CA TYR A 19 -19.98 15.90 1.39
C TYR A 19 -19.66 15.44 -0.03
N GLY A 20 -19.16 14.22 -0.15
CA GLY A 20 -18.82 13.59 -1.42
C GLY A 20 -17.88 12.40 -1.22
N ARG A 21 -17.96 11.39 -2.10
CA ARG A 21 -17.12 10.19 -2.06
C ARG A 21 -15.64 10.57 -2.22
N GLY A 22 -14.88 10.27 -1.17
CA GLY A 22 -13.45 10.54 -1.09
C GLY A 22 -13.09 11.89 -0.47
N SER A 23 -14.06 12.68 -0.02
CA SER A 23 -13.81 13.91 0.74
C SER A 23 -12.92 13.65 1.97
N THR A 24 -13.16 12.56 2.70
CA THR A 24 -12.34 12.16 3.85
C THR A 24 -11.34 11.03 3.55
N ASP A 25 -11.69 10.09 2.67
CA ASP A 25 -10.89 8.89 2.36
C ASP A 25 -10.71 8.72 0.83
N ASP A 26 -9.65 9.24 0.22
CA ASP A 26 -8.58 10.05 0.83
C ASP A 26 -8.26 11.33 0.04
N LYS A 27 -9.13 11.71 -0.91
CA LYS A 27 -8.90 12.84 -1.82
C LYS A 27 -8.71 14.16 -1.06
N GLY A 28 -9.54 14.44 -0.06
CA GLY A 28 -9.43 15.68 0.72
C GLY A 28 -8.08 15.80 1.44
N PRO A 29 -7.68 14.81 2.27
CA PRO A 29 -6.35 14.78 2.87
C PRO A 29 -5.20 14.90 1.86
N VAL A 30 -5.27 14.19 0.73
CA VAL A 30 -4.24 14.26 -0.32
C VAL A 30 -4.13 15.67 -0.91
N LEU A 31 -5.26 16.32 -1.23
CA LEU A 31 -5.28 17.68 -1.74
C LEU A 31 -4.75 18.69 -0.72
N CYS A 32 -5.06 18.51 0.57
CA CYS A 32 -4.52 19.35 1.64
C CYS A 32 -2.98 19.32 1.65
N TRP A 33 -2.37 18.12 1.60
CA TRP A 33 -0.92 17.98 1.53
C TRP A 33 -0.32 18.61 0.26
N LEU A 34 -0.98 18.44 -0.89
CA LEU A 34 -0.53 19.06 -2.14
C LEU A 34 -0.53 20.59 -2.04
N HIS A 35 -1.60 21.18 -1.50
CA HIS A 35 -1.67 22.63 -1.32
C HIS A 35 -0.64 23.17 -0.33
N VAL A 36 -0.31 22.44 0.73
CA VAL A 36 0.80 22.80 1.63
C VAL A 36 2.11 22.85 0.85
N ILE A 37 2.40 21.83 0.04
CA ILE A 37 3.62 21.78 -0.79
C ILE A 37 3.64 22.95 -1.79
N GLU A 38 2.51 23.25 -2.43
CA GLU A 38 2.38 24.39 -3.35
C GLU A 38 2.61 25.73 -2.64
N ALA A 39 2.07 25.92 -1.43
CA ALA A 39 2.24 27.14 -0.65
C ALA A 39 3.71 27.38 -0.30
N TYR A 40 4.43 26.36 0.19
CA TYR A 40 5.87 26.45 0.48
C TYR A 40 6.69 26.78 -0.77
N LYS A 41 6.38 26.14 -1.91
CA LYS A 41 6.98 26.47 -3.20
C LYS A 41 6.72 27.91 -3.63
N ALA A 42 5.50 28.42 -3.42
CA ALA A 42 5.11 29.77 -3.82
C ALA A 42 5.84 30.87 -3.02
N ILE A 43 6.14 30.61 -1.74
CA ILE A 43 6.91 31.53 -0.90
C ILE A 43 8.43 31.33 -1.00
N GLY A 44 8.89 30.31 -1.75
CA GLY A 44 10.30 30.01 -1.93
C GLY A 44 10.98 29.42 -0.68
N GLU A 45 10.20 28.84 0.22
CA GLU A 45 10.72 28.17 1.43
C GLU A 45 10.70 26.65 1.26
N ASP A 46 11.66 25.99 1.91
CA ASP A 46 11.65 24.54 2.02
C ASP A 46 10.55 24.07 2.98
N LEU A 47 10.04 22.86 2.74
CA LEU A 47 9.11 22.23 3.68
C LEU A 47 9.79 22.11 5.06
N PRO A 48 9.07 22.39 6.17
CA PRO A 48 9.62 22.37 7.52
C PRO A 48 9.82 20.93 8.05
N ILE A 49 9.78 19.94 7.14
CA ILE A 49 9.93 18.52 7.42
C ILE A 49 10.90 17.93 6.41
N ASN A 50 11.84 17.13 6.89
CA ASN A 50 12.61 16.26 6.02
C ASN A 50 11.82 14.97 5.82
N ILE A 51 11.00 14.93 4.77
CA ILE A 51 10.11 13.80 4.46
C ILE A 51 10.84 12.46 4.52
N ARG A 52 12.10 12.41 4.06
CA ARG A 52 12.86 11.16 4.04
C ARG A 52 13.28 10.73 5.44
N ASP A 53 13.86 11.63 6.21
CA ASP A 53 14.38 11.28 7.54
C ASP A 53 13.25 11.00 8.53
N GLU A 54 12.20 11.82 8.52
CA GLU A 54 10.99 11.59 9.32
C GLU A 54 10.37 10.22 9.00
N TYR A 55 10.20 9.91 7.70
CA TYR A 55 9.63 8.63 7.29
C TYR A 55 10.54 7.44 7.65
N ARG A 56 11.86 7.61 7.51
CA ARG A 56 12.84 6.59 7.87
C ARG A 56 12.78 6.27 9.36
N GLU A 57 12.63 7.29 10.20
CA GLU A 57 12.51 7.17 11.65
C GLU A 57 11.18 6.54 12.07
N ASP A 58 10.07 6.96 11.48
CA ASP A 58 8.72 6.40 11.73
C ASP A 58 8.66 4.89 11.49
N ILE A 59 9.24 4.40 10.39
CA ILE A 59 9.27 2.96 10.07
C ILE A 59 10.43 2.21 10.73
N GLY A 60 11.28 2.90 11.50
CA GLY A 60 12.39 2.31 12.24
C GLY A 60 13.47 1.66 11.38
N THR A 61 13.75 2.19 10.18
CA THR A 61 14.79 1.63 9.30
C THR A 61 16.07 2.48 9.27
N SER A 62 17.22 1.85 9.05
CA SER A 62 18.48 2.56 8.82
C SER A 62 18.60 3.10 7.39
N LYS A 63 17.85 2.52 6.44
CA LYS A 63 17.91 2.89 5.03
C LYS A 63 16.55 2.74 4.35
N LEU A 64 16.20 3.73 3.52
CA LEU A 64 15.03 3.67 2.64
C LEU A 64 15.36 2.92 1.35
N MET A 65 14.38 2.22 0.78
CA MET A 65 14.54 1.54 -0.52
C MET A 65 14.68 2.53 -1.69
N HIS A 66 14.18 3.76 -1.53
CA HIS A 66 14.21 4.81 -2.54
C HIS A 66 15.02 6.00 -2.01
N GLU A 67 15.96 6.48 -2.83
CA GLU A 67 16.91 7.52 -2.41
C GLU A 67 16.35 8.93 -2.59
N THR A 68 15.46 9.14 -3.57
CA THR A 68 14.85 10.44 -3.81
C THR A 68 13.49 10.57 -3.10
N LYS A 69 13.10 11.80 -2.76
CA LYS A 69 11.78 12.08 -2.17
C LYS A 69 10.66 11.77 -3.15
N GLU A 70 10.89 12.02 -4.44
CA GLU A 70 9.96 11.80 -5.53
C GLU A 70 9.66 10.31 -5.69
N GLU A 71 10.69 9.46 -5.80
CA GLU A 71 10.50 8.01 -5.92
C GLU A 71 9.82 7.43 -4.67
N LEU A 72 10.23 7.89 -3.47
CA LEU A 72 9.63 7.45 -2.22
C LEU A 72 8.12 7.69 -2.20
N LEU A 73 7.70 8.92 -2.51
CA LEU A 73 6.28 9.29 -2.53
C LEU A 73 5.53 8.57 -3.65
N MET A 74 6.12 8.43 -4.83
CA MET A 74 5.51 7.71 -5.95
C MET A 74 5.27 6.23 -5.63
N HIS A 75 6.22 5.56 -4.98
CA HIS A 75 6.04 4.17 -4.54
C HIS A 75 5.02 4.01 -3.41
N ARG A 76 4.89 5.01 -2.54
CA ARG A 76 3.90 4.99 -1.46
C ARG A 76 2.48 5.26 -1.95
N TRP A 77 2.31 6.16 -2.91
CA TRP A 77 0.99 6.68 -3.28
C TRP A 77 0.50 6.26 -4.66
N ARG A 78 1.40 6.09 -5.64
CA ARG A 78 1.01 5.97 -7.06
C ARG A 78 1.21 4.59 -7.66
N TYR A 79 2.23 3.86 -7.23
CA TYR A 79 2.55 2.54 -7.78
C TYR A 79 1.89 1.40 -7.00
N PRO A 80 1.60 0.26 -7.67
CA PRO A 80 1.08 -0.92 -6.99
C PRO A 80 2.13 -1.41 -5.98
N SER A 81 1.66 -1.94 -4.87
CA SER A 81 2.51 -2.47 -3.81
C SER A 81 2.02 -3.82 -3.33
N LEU A 82 2.95 -4.70 -2.95
CA LEU A 82 2.67 -5.97 -2.30
C LEU A 82 3.11 -5.87 -0.84
N SER A 83 2.24 -6.27 0.07
CA SER A 83 2.51 -6.27 1.51
C SER A 83 2.29 -7.65 2.08
N ILE A 84 3.30 -8.21 2.74
CA ILE A 84 3.20 -9.50 3.45
C ILE A 84 2.66 -9.23 4.85
N HIS A 85 1.57 -9.90 5.22
CA HIS A 85 0.95 -9.79 6.54
C HIS A 85 1.44 -10.89 7.49
N GLY A 86 1.78 -12.07 6.98
CA GLY A 86 2.28 -13.15 7.82
C GLY A 86 2.45 -14.49 7.11
N ILE A 87 3.17 -15.40 7.78
CA ILE A 87 3.36 -16.78 7.37
C ILE A 87 2.86 -17.68 8.50
N GLU A 88 1.77 -18.39 8.25
CA GLU A 88 1.15 -19.32 9.19
C GLU A 88 1.74 -20.73 9.03
N GLY A 89 1.91 -21.44 10.14
CA GLY A 89 2.47 -22.80 10.17
C GLY A 89 4.00 -22.85 10.29
N ALA A 90 4.68 -21.71 10.14
CA ALA A 90 6.10 -21.55 10.45
C ALA A 90 6.32 -21.41 11.97
N PHE A 91 7.48 -21.84 12.45
CA PHE A 91 7.92 -21.56 13.82
C PHE A 91 8.49 -20.14 13.91
N TYR A 92 8.06 -19.36 14.91
CA TYR A 92 8.46 -17.96 15.05
C TYR A 92 9.05 -17.63 16.44
N GLU A 93 9.08 -18.58 17.37
CA GLU A 93 9.61 -18.37 18.72
C GLU A 93 11.13 -18.61 18.76
N PRO A 94 11.85 -18.09 19.77
CA PRO A 94 13.25 -18.41 19.98
C PRO A 94 13.47 -19.91 20.19
N GLY A 95 14.53 -20.47 19.57
CA GLY A 95 14.90 -21.88 19.70
C GLY A 95 14.86 -22.64 18.37
N ALA A 96 14.99 -23.97 18.44
CA ALA A 96 14.94 -24.84 17.27
C ALA A 96 13.67 -25.70 17.30
N LYS A 97 12.90 -25.67 16.21
CA LYS A 97 11.81 -26.61 15.98
C LYS A 97 12.29 -27.72 15.05
N THR A 98 12.22 -28.96 15.51
CA THR A 98 12.61 -30.16 14.74
C THR A 98 11.47 -30.74 13.91
N VAL A 99 10.22 -30.33 14.17
CA VAL A 99 9.04 -30.76 13.43
C VAL A 99 8.91 -29.93 12.15
N ILE A 100 9.07 -30.59 11.00
CA ILE A 100 8.84 -29.99 9.68
C ILE A 100 7.32 -29.82 9.47
N PRO A 101 6.83 -28.59 9.21
CA PRO A 101 5.40 -28.37 9.00
C PRO A 101 4.94 -29.01 7.68
N ARG A 102 3.77 -29.65 7.70
CA ARG A 102 3.15 -30.22 6.49
C ARG A 102 2.57 -29.17 5.54
N LYS A 103 2.35 -27.95 6.03
CA LYS A 103 1.69 -26.85 5.33
C LYS A 103 2.18 -25.52 5.92
N VAL A 104 2.43 -24.55 5.05
CA VAL A 104 2.58 -23.14 5.40
C VAL A 104 1.60 -22.32 4.59
N ILE A 105 1.14 -21.19 5.13
CA ILE A 105 0.21 -20.28 4.43
C ILE A 105 0.80 -18.87 4.49
N GLY A 106 1.08 -18.28 3.33
CA GLY A 106 1.42 -16.86 3.23
C GLY A 106 0.17 -16.00 3.10
N LYS A 107 0.07 -14.93 3.88
CA LYS A 107 -0.97 -13.90 3.77
C LYS A 107 -0.34 -12.62 3.26
N PHE A 108 -0.85 -12.07 2.17
CA PHE A 108 -0.38 -10.83 1.59
C PHE A 108 -1.54 -10.09 0.89
N SER A 109 -1.37 -8.79 0.69
CA SER A 109 -2.27 -7.94 -0.09
C SER A 109 -1.50 -7.30 -1.25
N ILE A 110 -2.20 -7.03 -2.34
CA ILE A 110 -1.70 -6.17 -3.41
C ILE A 110 -2.60 -4.93 -3.50
N ARG A 111 -2.01 -3.74 -3.38
CA ARG A 111 -2.69 -2.48 -3.67
C ARG A 111 -2.78 -2.31 -5.18
N LEU A 112 -4.00 -2.22 -5.68
CA LEU A 112 -4.26 -1.93 -7.09
C LEU A 112 -4.15 -0.44 -7.38
N VAL A 113 -3.82 -0.12 -8.63
CA VAL A 113 -3.80 1.23 -9.18
C VAL A 113 -4.84 1.35 -10.30
N PRO A 114 -5.19 2.58 -10.75
CA PRO A 114 -6.16 2.75 -11.82
C PRO A 114 -5.87 1.91 -13.06
N ASN A 115 -6.93 1.44 -13.72
CA ASN A 115 -6.88 0.54 -14.89
C ASN A 115 -6.37 -0.88 -14.60
N GLN A 116 -6.37 -1.33 -13.34
CA GLN A 116 -6.14 -2.73 -12.99
C GLN A 116 -7.45 -3.43 -12.63
N ILE A 117 -7.70 -4.56 -13.26
CA ILE A 117 -8.88 -5.40 -13.01
C ILE A 117 -8.50 -6.47 -11.98
N PRO A 118 -9.19 -6.57 -10.82
CA PRO A 118 -8.83 -7.50 -9.75
C PRO A 118 -8.63 -8.95 -10.21
N ASP A 119 -9.55 -9.48 -11.01
CA ASP A 119 -9.50 -10.87 -11.49
C ASP A 119 -8.29 -11.15 -12.38
N GLU A 120 -7.89 -10.18 -13.22
CA GLU A 120 -6.69 -10.29 -14.05
C GLU A 120 -5.43 -10.32 -13.19
N ILE A 121 -5.36 -9.47 -12.17
CA ILE A 121 -4.22 -9.45 -11.24
C ILE A 121 -4.14 -10.75 -10.44
N ILE A 122 -5.27 -11.30 -9.99
CA ILE A 122 -5.33 -12.61 -9.33
C ILE A 122 -4.76 -13.70 -10.27
N ASN A 123 -5.18 -13.72 -11.52
CA ASN A 123 -4.69 -14.68 -12.51
C ASN A 123 -3.18 -14.55 -12.75
N HIS A 124 -2.66 -13.32 -12.84
CA HIS A 124 -1.22 -13.08 -12.98
C HIS A 124 -0.43 -13.60 -11.76
N VAL A 125 -0.94 -13.37 -10.55
CA VAL A 125 -0.32 -13.84 -9.30
C VAL A 125 -0.29 -15.36 -9.26
N ILE A 126 -1.43 -16.03 -9.52
CA ILE A 126 -1.52 -17.50 -9.52
C ILE A 126 -0.56 -18.09 -10.56
N THR A 127 -0.54 -17.51 -11.76
CA THR A 127 0.35 -17.95 -12.85
C THR A 127 1.82 -17.83 -12.45
N TYR A 128 2.21 -16.69 -11.85
CA TYR A 128 3.57 -16.47 -11.39
C TYR A 128 3.97 -17.43 -10.27
N LEU A 129 3.10 -17.65 -9.28
CA LEU A 129 3.36 -18.57 -8.17
C LEU A 129 3.51 -20.01 -8.65
N ASN A 130 2.65 -20.47 -9.57
CA ASN A 130 2.74 -21.79 -10.17
C ASN A 130 4.04 -21.97 -10.97
N LYS A 131 4.44 -20.95 -11.74
CA LYS A 131 5.73 -20.95 -12.45
C LYS A 131 6.90 -21.08 -11.48
N VAL A 132 6.98 -20.20 -10.48
CA VAL A 132 8.07 -20.22 -9.47
C VAL A 132 8.10 -21.55 -8.72
N HIS A 133 6.95 -22.15 -8.45
CA HIS A 133 6.86 -23.45 -7.82
C HIS A 133 7.41 -24.57 -8.72
N ALA A 134 7.03 -24.59 -10.00
CA ALA A 134 7.53 -25.55 -10.98
C ALA A 134 9.06 -25.44 -11.16
N ASP A 135 9.58 -24.21 -11.26
CA ASP A 135 11.01 -23.93 -11.40
C ASP A 135 11.84 -24.45 -10.21
N ARG A 136 11.22 -24.58 -9.02
CA ARG A 136 11.88 -25.13 -7.81
C ARG A 136 11.93 -26.66 -7.78
N GLY A 137 11.17 -27.35 -8.64
CA GLY A 137 11.11 -28.82 -8.66
C GLY A 137 10.59 -29.46 -7.36
N SER A 138 9.83 -28.71 -6.55
CA SER A 138 9.31 -29.21 -5.28
C SER A 138 8.17 -30.22 -5.51
N PRO A 139 8.15 -31.37 -4.81
CA PRO A 139 7.05 -32.34 -4.92
C PRO A 139 5.80 -31.93 -4.13
N ASN A 140 5.87 -30.84 -3.34
CA ASN A 140 4.77 -30.41 -2.49
C ASN A 140 3.74 -29.60 -3.28
N PRO A 141 2.43 -29.90 -3.23
CA PRO A 141 1.44 -29.15 -3.98
C PRO A 141 1.25 -27.72 -3.44
N VAL A 142 1.10 -26.75 -4.34
CA VAL A 142 0.59 -25.40 -4.04
C VAL A 142 -0.93 -25.44 -4.05
N LYS A 143 -1.57 -24.84 -3.04
CA LYS A 143 -3.02 -24.75 -2.89
C LYS A 143 -3.43 -23.31 -2.59
#